data_AF-A0A1Z8UKH0-F1
#
_entry.id   AF-A0A1Z8UKH0-F1
#
_cell.length_a   1.000
_cell.length_b   1.000
_cell.length_c   1.000
_cell.angle_alpha   90.00
_cell.angle_beta   90.00
_cell.angle_gamma   90.00
#
_symmetry.space_group_name_H-M   'P 1'
#
loop_
_entity.id
_entity.type
_entity.pdbx_description
1 polymer ?
#
loop_
_entity_poly.entity_id
_entity_poly.type
_entity_poly.pdbx_seq_one_letter_code
_entity_poly.pdbx_strand_id
1 'polypeptide(L)'
;MNLISKKIKTSIKLLFICIYLCNFYVFSQEGEYIKIENFIFNTEQLKKNQKGIIIPQLNRNLNDRIEFFIQESFPEIIDDSKNIIWQSYKTTTNPILKAHSMSFMVRVSIKNTNENKIFRYIEIDYFPKTDELSTYYIWDSEKKNFRINDSELERRSYLPRLTELKIENQPKKAGINDILEEYRALIGGINENFVYFNQAKESDLDKINENISSYVKQNYSNVDFVMNIVFDSYHTFISAYDIYHYYTFIVQVKLQGSSTPNFIEVFYNPSTEIVNSDFVWSSQRETFYRPSQND
;
A
#
# COMPACT_ATOMS: atom_id res chain seq x y z
N MET A 1 11.46 59.34 10.76
CA MET A 1 10.18 58.57 10.88
C MET A 1 9.93 57.56 9.75
N ASN A 2 10.38 57.78 8.51
CA ASN A 2 10.03 56.88 7.38
C ASN A 2 10.80 55.54 7.29
N LEU A 3 11.99 55.41 7.89
CA LEU A 3 12.77 54.16 7.86
C LEU A 3 12.31 53.11 8.88
N ILE A 4 11.83 53.55 10.05
CA ILE A 4 11.35 52.66 11.12
C ILE A 4 9.99 52.06 10.74
N SER A 5 9.09 52.88 10.17
CA SER A 5 7.79 52.44 9.63
C SER A 5 7.92 51.39 8.50
N LYS A 6 8.93 51.54 7.63
CA LYS A 6 9.20 50.57 6.55
C LYS A 6 9.70 49.24 7.10
N LYS A 7 10.65 49.23 8.06
CA LYS A 7 11.15 47.99 8.69
C LYS A 7 10.06 47.21 9.42
N ILE A 8 9.14 47.91 10.11
CA ILE A 8 8.02 47.28 10.82
C ILE A 8 7.02 46.66 9.82
N LYS A 9 6.69 47.36 8.72
CA LYS A 9 5.81 46.80 7.67
C LYS A 9 6.41 45.60 6.94
N THR A 10 7.72 45.56 6.71
CA THR A 10 8.38 44.39 6.09
C THR A 10 8.46 43.20 7.04
N SER A 11 8.69 43.44 8.34
CA SER A 11 8.69 42.41 9.38
C SER A 11 7.31 41.76 9.55
N ILE A 12 6.22 42.53 9.51
CA ILE A 12 4.85 42.00 9.62
C ILE A 12 4.48 41.18 8.38
N LYS A 13 4.88 41.62 7.17
CA LYS A 13 4.67 40.82 5.94
C LYS A 13 5.44 39.51 5.93
N LEU A 14 6.66 39.48 6.49
CA LEU A 14 7.43 38.24 6.62
C LEU A 14 6.75 37.27 7.61
N LEU A 15 6.19 37.79 8.71
CA LEU A 15 5.47 36.99 9.71
C LEU A 15 4.22 36.32 9.11
N PHE A 16 3.46 37.04 8.26
CA PHE A 16 2.30 36.46 7.57
C PHE A 16 2.66 35.43 6.50
N ILE A 17 3.81 35.57 5.83
CA ILE A 17 4.30 34.56 4.88
C ILE A 17 4.78 33.30 5.63
N CYS A 18 5.42 33.43 6.78
CA CYS A 18 5.78 32.29 7.63
C CYS A 18 4.55 31.54 8.17
N ILE A 19 3.49 32.24 8.57
CA ILE A 19 2.23 31.61 9.03
C ILE A 19 1.50 30.90 7.88
N TYR A 20 1.60 31.40 6.64
CA TYR A 20 1.02 30.74 5.47
C TYR A 20 1.81 29.51 5.02
N LEU A 21 3.14 29.49 5.23
CA LEU A 21 4.00 28.34 4.95
C LEU A 21 3.91 27.23 6.03
N CYS A 22 3.41 27.54 7.23
CA CYS A 22 3.18 26.56 8.29
C CYS A 22 1.82 25.83 8.20
N ASN A 23 1.01 26.10 7.17
CA ASN A 23 -0.26 25.38 6.93
C ASN A 23 -0.17 24.30 5.85
N PHE A 24 1.04 23.92 5.44
CA PHE A 24 1.22 22.57 4.94
C PHE A 24 1.06 21.65 6.16
N TYR A 25 -0.14 21.08 6.31
CA TYR A 25 -0.28 19.76 6.92
C TYR A 25 0.56 18.81 6.06
N VAL A 26 1.87 18.81 6.32
CA VAL A 26 2.64 17.59 6.22
C VAL A 26 1.91 16.67 7.18
N PHE A 27 1.26 15.63 6.66
CA PHE A 27 0.96 14.46 7.47
C PHE A 27 2.30 14.03 8.06
N SER A 28 2.57 14.51 9.27
CA SER A 28 3.75 14.19 10.02
C SER A 28 3.74 12.68 10.15
N GLN A 29 4.64 12.02 9.41
CA GLN A 29 5.12 10.70 9.78
C GLN A 29 5.78 10.82 11.14
N GLU A 30 4.99 10.86 12.21
CA GLU A 30 5.41 10.56 13.57
C GLU A 30 4.26 9.84 14.27
N GLY A 31 3.92 8.66 13.76
CA GLY A 31 3.29 7.63 14.57
C GLY A 31 4.38 6.79 15.24
N GLU A 32 4.09 6.24 16.43
CA GLU A 32 4.93 5.20 17.03
C GLU A 32 5.22 4.08 16.01
N TYR A 33 6.49 3.67 15.90
CA TYR A 33 6.91 2.58 15.02
C TYR A 33 6.03 1.32 15.20
N ILE A 34 5.43 0.85 14.11
CA ILE A 34 4.73 -0.43 14.08
C ILE A 34 5.76 -1.55 14.13
N LYS A 35 5.60 -2.52 15.02
CA LYS A 35 6.45 -3.72 15.10
C LYS A 35 5.91 -4.84 14.22
N ILE A 36 6.77 -5.70 13.67
CA ILE A 36 6.35 -6.86 12.85
C ILE A 36 5.46 -7.82 13.66
N GLU A 37 5.68 -7.89 14.96
CA GLU A 37 4.87 -8.66 15.91
C GLU A 37 3.40 -8.24 15.89
N ASN A 38 3.09 -6.97 15.59
CA ASN A 38 1.70 -6.54 15.40
C ASN A 38 1.08 -7.17 14.14
N PHE A 39 1.87 -7.41 13.09
CA PHE A 39 1.41 -8.09 11.89
C PHE A 39 1.14 -9.56 12.16
N ILE A 40 2.04 -10.23 12.91
CA ILE A 40 1.84 -11.60 13.37
C ILE A 40 0.55 -11.69 14.20
N PHE A 41 0.43 -10.86 15.23
CA PHE A 41 -0.74 -10.87 16.12
C PHE A 41 -2.06 -10.73 15.36
N ASN A 42 -2.17 -9.72 14.48
CA ASN A 42 -3.39 -9.48 13.70
C ASN A 42 -3.67 -10.61 12.69
N THR A 43 -2.63 -11.16 12.08
CA THR A 43 -2.76 -12.29 11.14
C THR A 43 -3.24 -13.55 11.85
N GLU A 44 -2.73 -13.83 13.05
CA GLU A 44 -3.16 -14.96 13.89
C GLU A 44 -4.62 -14.83 14.38
N GLN A 45 -5.16 -13.61 14.42
CA GLN A 45 -6.57 -13.42 14.76
C GLN A 45 -7.53 -13.86 13.63
N LEU A 46 -7.03 -13.98 12.38
CA LEU A 46 -7.84 -14.39 11.24
C LEU A 46 -8.17 -15.89 11.32
N LYS A 47 -9.46 -16.23 11.17
CA LYS A 47 -9.94 -17.61 11.32
C LYS A 47 -10.62 -18.08 10.04
N LYS A 48 -10.54 -19.39 9.76
CA LYS A 48 -11.38 -20.02 8.74
C LYS A 48 -12.70 -20.44 9.37
N ASN A 49 -13.81 -20.11 8.73
CA ASN A 49 -15.13 -20.62 9.13
C ASN A 49 -15.32 -22.08 8.65
N GLN A 50 -16.48 -22.67 8.94
CA GLN A 50 -16.81 -24.06 8.56
C GLN A 50 -16.75 -24.32 7.05
N LYS A 51 -16.83 -23.27 6.21
CA LYS A 51 -16.72 -23.35 4.75
C LYS A 51 -15.29 -23.11 4.24
N GLY A 52 -14.32 -23.00 5.15
CA GLY A 52 -12.92 -22.70 4.81
C GLY A 52 -12.65 -21.23 4.46
N ILE A 53 -13.64 -20.34 4.59
CA ILE A 53 -13.52 -18.92 4.24
C ILE A 53 -12.87 -18.17 5.41
N ILE A 54 -11.87 -17.33 5.10
CA ILE A 54 -11.22 -16.48 6.09
C ILE A 54 -12.18 -15.37 6.53
N ILE A 55 -12.32 -15.21 7.84
CA ILE A 55 -13.07 -14.17 8.49
C ILE A 55 -12.19 -13.48 9.55
N PRO A 56 -12.33 -12.16 9.74
CA PRO A 56 -11.69 -11.48 10.84
C PRO A 56 -12.39 -11.84 12.16
N GLN A 57 -11.81 -11.45 13.29
CA GLN A 57 -12.57 -11.44 14.53
C GLN A 57 -13.67 -10.39 14.46
N LEU A 58 -14.88 -10.78 14.88
CA LEU A 58 -16.00 -9.84 14.94
C LEU A 58 -15.71 -8.78 15.99
N ASN A 59 -15.56 -7.53 15.55
CA ASN A 59 -15.45 -6.37 16.42
C ASN A 59 -16.67 -5.47 16.23
N ARG A 60 -17.67 -5.60 17.12
CA ARG A 60 -18.90 -4.79 17.03
C ARG A 60 -18.62 -3.30 17.17
N ASN A 61 -17.68 -2.92 18.03
CA ASN A 61 -17.31 -1.51 18.22
C ASN A 61 -16.76 -0.91 16.92
N LEU A 62 -15.94 -1.64 16.17
CA LEU A 62 -15.44 -1.17 14.87
C LEU A 62 -16.57 -0.98 13.85
N ASN A 63 -17.57 -1.86 13.83
CA ASN A 63 -18.72 -1.69 12.93
C ASN A 63 -19.51 -0.42 13.25
N ASP A 64 -19.77 -0.15 14.54
CA ASP A 64 -20.50 1.06 14.96
C ASP A 64 -19.72 2.33 14.58
N ARG A 65 -18.39 2.29 14.70
CA ARG A 65 -17.50 3.39 14.29
C ARG A 65 -17.46 3.60 12.78
N ILE A 66 -17.47 2.53 12.00
CA ILE A 66 -17.58 2.61 10.53
C ILE A 66 -18.92 3.25 10.14
N GLU A 67 -20.03 2.83 10.77
CA GLU A 67 -21.34 3.43 10.52
C GLU A 67 -21.34 4.94 10.84
N PHE A 68 -20.82 5.33 12.01
CA PHE A 68 -20.70 6.73 12.39
C PHE A 68 -19.83 7.53 11.42
N PHE A 69 -18.65 7.02 11.07
CA PHE A 69 -17.72 7.65 10.12
C PHE A 69 -18.38 7.92 8.76
N ILE A 70 -19.18 6.98 8.26
CA ILE A 70 -19.91 7.12 6.99
C ILE A 70 -20.96 8.23 7.09
N GLN A 71 -21.72 8.25 8.18
CA GLN A 71 -22.75 9.27 8.42
C GLN A 71 -22.14 10.68 8.51
N GLU A 72 -20.98 10.81 9.16
CA GLU A 72 -20.25 12.09 9.24
C GLU A 72 -19.62 12.50 7.91
N SER A 73 -19.11 11.54 7.13
CA SER A 73 -18.48 11.82 5.84
C SER A 73 -19.47 12.20 4.75
N PHE A 74 -20.72 11.71 4.85
CA PHE A 74 -21.75 11.89 3.82
C PHE A 74 -23.15 12.23 4.38
N PRO A 75 -23.28 13.24 5.25
CA PRO A 75 -24.47 13.46 6.08
C PRO A 75 -25.73 13.79 5.29
N GLU A 76 -25.61 14.37 4.09
CA GLU A 76 -26.74 14.75 3.24
C GLU A 76 -27.04 13.73 2.13
N ILE A 77 -26.18 12.72 1.99
CA ILE A 77 -26.24 11.76 0.89
C ILE A 77 -26.69 10.39 1.39
N ILE A 78 -26.24 9.95 2.57
CA ILE A 78 -26.46 8.60 3.09
C ILE A 78 -27.51 8.62 4.21
N ASP A 79 -28.50 7.73 4.10
CA ASP A 79 -29.55 7.53 5.10
C ASP A 79 -29.17 6.45 6.13
N ASP A 80 -28.47 5.39 5.71
CA ASP A 80 -28.17 4.23 6.55
C ASP A 80 -27.00 3.39 5.98
N SER A 81 -26.27 2.68 6.84
CA SER A 81 -25.10 1.86 6.48
C SER A 81 -25.03 0.53 7.26
N LYS A 82 -26.04 -0.34 7.07
CA LYS A 82 -26.22 -1.56 7.88
C LYS A 82 -25.38 -2.79 7.51
N ASN A 83 -24.78 -2.86 6.32
CA ASN A 83 -24.09 -4.08 5.87
C ASN A 83 -22.60 -3.80 5.65
N ILE A 84 -21.82 -4.04 6.69
CA ILE A 84 -20.37 -3.88 6.72
C ILE A 84 -19.74 -5.26 6.55
N ILE A 85 -19.02 -5.44 5.44
CA ILE A 85 -18.41 -6.71 5.07
C ILE A 85 -16.90 -6.49 5.01
N TRP A 86 -16.16 -7.13 5.92
CA TRP A 86 -14.70 -7.16 5.84
C TRP A 86 -14.24 -7.72 4.49
N GLN A 87 -13.31 -7.00 3.85
CA GLN A 87 -12.76 -7.35 2.55
C GLN A 87 -11.36 -7.95 2.68
N SER A 88 -10.46 -7.27 3.38
CA SER A 88 -9.06 -7.69 3.44
C SER A 88 -8.31 -7.15 4.64
N TYR A 89 -7.16 -7.77 4.92
CA TYR A 89 -6.10 -7.26 5.75
C TYR A 89 -4.82 -7.16 4.90
N LYS A 90 -4.19 -5.99 4.91
CA LYS A 90 -3.00 -5.65 4.12
C LYS A 90 -1.88 -5.20 5.02
N THR A 91 -0.66 -5.53 4.64
CA THR A 91 0.54 -5.13 5.38
C THR A 91 1.69 -4.83 4.41
N THR A 92 2.52 -3.85 4.74
CA THR A 92 3.77 -3.56 4.06
C THR A 92 4.88 -3.37 5.10
N THR A 93 6.02 -4.01 4.88
CA THR A 93 7.23 -3.90 5.70
C THR A 93 8.42 -3.56 4.82
N ASN A 94 8.98 -2.38 4.96
CA ASN A 94 10.30 -2.06 4.40
C ASN A 94 11.34 -1.99 5.53
N PRO A 95 12.64 -1.77 5.24
CA PRO A 95 13.68 -1.69 6.25
C PRO A 95 13.33 -0.81 7.44
N ILE A 96 12.62 0.30 7.23
CA ILE A 96 12.36 1.33 8.24
C ILE A 96 10.89 1.35 8.65
N LEU A 97 10.02 1.57 7.68
CA LEU A 97 8.59 1.81 7.80
C LEU A 97 7.78 0.52 7.65
N LYS A 98 6.71 0.48 8.41
CA LYS A 98 5.78 -0.64 8.52
C LYS A 98 4.38 -0.06 8.53
N ALA A 99 3.47 -0.63 7.75
CA ALA A 99 2.09 -0.18 7.63
C ALA A 99 1.14 -1.37 7.55
N HIS A 100 -0.07 -1.21 8.06
CA HIS A 100 -1.15 -2.16 7.88
C HIS A 100 -2.52 -1.51 7.87
N SER A 101 -3.46 -2.14 7.20
CA SER A 101 -4.85 -1.71 7.16
C SER A 101 -5.80 -2.88 6.99
N MET A 102 -7.05 -2.69 7.39
CA MET A 102 -8.17 -3.56 7.06
C MET A 102 -9.15 -2.80 6.18
N SER A 103 -9.58 -3.39 5.08
CA SER A 103 -10.58 -2.77 4.20
C SER A 103 -11.95 -3.42 4.44
N PHE A 104 -13.01 -2.62 4.41
CA PHE A 104 -14.40 -3.03 4.57
C PHE A 104 -15.24 -2.47 3.43
N MET A 105 -16.11 -3.31 2.86
CA MET A 105 -17.12 -2.88 1.91
C MET A 105 -18.41 -2.63 2.66
N VAL A 106 -18.96 -1.43 2.51
CA VAL A 106 -20.17 -1.03 3.22
C VAL A 106 -21.28 -0.74 2.23
N ARG A 107 -22.41 -1.44 2.37
CA ARG A 107 -23.63 -1.11 1.64
C ARG A 107 -24.32 0.07 2.32
N VAL A 108 -24.52 1.14 1.57
CA VAL A 108 -25.16 2.37 2.03
C VAL A 108 -26.45 2.61 1.28
N SER A 109 -27.48 3.14 1.93
CA SER A 109 -28.69 3.63 1.25
C SER A 109 -28.60 5.14 1.03
N ILE A 110 -28.89 5.57 -0.19
CA ILE A 110 -28.89 6.98 -0.57
C ILE A 110 -30.20 7.62 -0.11
N LYS A 111 -30.10 8.82 0.49
CA LYS A 111 -31.25 9.66 0.80
C LYS A 111 -32.03 9.95 -0.49
N ASN A 112 -33.30 9.57 -0.50
CA ASN A 112 -34.19 9.74 -1.63
C ASN A 112 -35.57 10.16 -1.13
N THR A 113 -36.24 11.05 -1.86
CA THR A 113 -37.60 11.49 -1.56
C THR A 113 -38.67 10.46 -1.93
N ASN A 114 -38.30 9.46 -2.75
CA ASN A 114 -39.19 8.39 -3.18
C ASN A 114 -39.04 7.16 -2.27
N GLU A 115 -40.09 6.36 -2.12
CA GLU A 115 -40.10 5.15 -1.25
C GLU A 115 -39.06 4.07 -1.66
N ASN A 116 -38.50 4.16 -2.86
CA ASN A 116 -37.51 3.21 -3.35
C ASN A 116 -36.11 3.50 -2.80
N LYS A 117 -35.62 2.59 -1.95
CA LYS A 117 -34.24 2.60 -1.44
C LYS A 117 -33.24 2.33 -2.57
N ILE A 118 -32.32 3.26 -2.77
CA ILE A 118 -31.20 3.09 -3.70
C ILE A 118 -29.98 2.70 -2.89
N PHE A 119 -29.38 1.55 -3.19
CA PHE A 119 -28.18 1.08 -2.53
C PHE A 119 -26.93 1.35 -3.37
N ARG A 120 -25.84 1.70 -2.68
CA ARG A 120 -24.49 1.81 -3.22
C ARG A 120 -23.50 1.16 -2.27
N TYR A 121 -22.25 1.08 -2.69
CA TYR A 121 -21.17 0.45 -1.96
C TYR A 121 -19.98 1.39 -1.88
N ILE A 122 -19.38 1.49 -0.70
CA ILE A 122 -18.15 2.27 -0.46
C ILE A 122 -17.15 1.40 0.29
N GLU A 123 -15.87 1.56 -0.04
CA GLU A 123 -14.77 0.95 0.70
C GLU A 123 -14.33 1.88 1.82
N ILE A 124 -14.17 1.32 3.02
CA ILE A 124 -13.65 1.99 4.20
C ILE A 124 -12.39 1.26 4.64
N ASP A 125 -11.30 2.00 4.78
CA ASP A 125 -10.05 1.50 5.33
C ASP A 125 -9.96 1.84 6.83
N TYR A 126 -9.57 0.86 7.63
CA TYR A 126 -9.27 0.97 9.04
C TYR A 126 -7.78 0.73 9.28
N PHE A 127 -7.12 1.62 10.03
CA PHE A 127 -5.70 1.52 10.36
C PHE A 127 -5.53 1.10 11.83
N PRO A 128 -5.23 -0.18 12.13
CA PRO A 128 -5.27 -0.68 13.51
C PRO A 128 -4.27 -0.02 14.46
N LYS A 129 -3.19 0.59 13.95
CA LYS A 129 -2.21 1.29 14.78
C LYS A 129 -2.70 2.66 15.25
N THR A 130 -3.23 3.47 14.33
CA THR A 130 -3.70 4.83 14.63
C THR A 130 -5.15 4.85 15.08
N ASP A 131 -5.85 3.73 14.94
CA ASP A 131 -7.28 3.60 15.18
C ASP A 131 -8.11 4.54 14.28
N GLU A 132 -7.61 4.83 13.07
CA GLU A 132 -8.25 5.75 12.13
C GLU A 132 -9.08 5.02 11.07
N LEU A 133 -10.15 5.68 10.63
CA LEU A 133 -10.98 5.27 9.50
C LEU A 133 -10.79 6.27 8.36
N SER A 134 -10.79 5.76 7.13
CA SER A 134 -10.69 6.60 5.94
C SER A 134 -11.48 6.01 4.78
N THR A 135 -11.78 6.86 3.79
CA THR A 135 -12.30 6.42 2.50
C THR A 135 -11.78 7.33 1.40
N TYR A 136 -11.50 6.74 0.24
CA TYR A 136 -11.16 7.49 -0.97
C TYR A 136 -12.39 7.80 -1.83
N TYR A 137 -13.58 7.34 -1.42
CA TYR A 137 -14.80 7.58 -2.17
C TYR A 137 -15.32 9.00 -1.94
N ILE A 138 -15.79 9.60 -3.03
CA ILE A 138 -16.50 10.88 -3.04
C ILE A 138 -17.82 10.71 -3.81
N TRP A 139 -18.79 11.54 -3.49
CA TRP A 139 -20.09 11.52 -4.16
C TRP A 139 -20.04 12.29 -5.49
N ASP A 140 -20.45 11.62 -6.57
CA ASP A 140 -20.71 12.22 -7.87
C ASP A 140 -22.22 12.47 -7.98
N SER A 141 -22.62 13.73 -7.84
CA SER A 141 -24.02 14.15 -7.87
C SER A 141 -24.67 13.98 -9.25
N GLU A 142 -23.90 14.09 -10.33
CA GLU A 142 -24.40 13.93 -11.70
C GLU A 142 -24.72 12.46 -11.98
N LYS A 143 -23.83 11.56 -11.60
CA LYS A 143 -24.01 10.11 -11.77
C LYS A 143 -24.85 9.45 -10.67
N LYS A 144 -25.17 10.20 -9.61
CA LYS A 144 -25.79 9.69 -8.37
C LYS A 144 -25.10 8.40 -7.89
N ASN A 145 -23.78 8.47 -7.80
CA ASN A 145 -22.94 7.34 -7.44
C ASN A 145 -21.67 7.78 -6.72
N PHE A 146 -21.05 6.87 -5.98
CA PHE A 146 -19.72 7.11 -5.43
C PHE A 146 -18.65 6.77 -6.46
N ARG A 147 -17.58 7.56 -6.49
CA ARG A 147 -16.38 7.32 -7.27
C ARG A 147 -15.15 7.53 -6.40
N ILE A 148 -14.03 6.93 -6.78
CA ILE A 148 -12.73 7.23 -6.15
C ILE A 148 -12.36 8.69 -6.48
N ASN A 149 -11.79 9.40 -5.51
CA ASN A 149 -11.30 10.75 -5.71
C ASN A 149 -10.12 10.80 -6.69
N ASP A 150 -9.88 11.96 -7.30
CA ASP A 150 -8.94 12.07 -8.41
C ASP A 150 -7.48 11.82 -7.98
N SER A 151 -7.12 12.21 -6.77
CA SER A 151 -5.77 11.98 -6.22
C SER A 151 -5.47 10.51 -6.01
N GLU A 152 -6.41 9.74 -5.47
CA GLU A 152 -6.25 8.29 -5.30
C GLU A 152 -6.29 7.56 -6.65
N LEU A 153 -7.09 8.03 -7.59
CA LEU A 153 -7.13 7.48 -8.95
C LEU A 153 -5.76 7.66 -9.65
N GLU A 154 -5.18 8.85 -9.54
CA GLU A 154 -3.83 9.14 -10.04
C GLU A 154 -2.77 8.27 -9.34
N ARG A 155 -2.79 8.20 -8.00
CA ARG A 155 -1.85 7.36 -7.24
C ARG A 155 -1.92 5.89 -7.67
N ARG A 156 -3.12 5.34 -7.84
CA ARG A 156 -3.33 3.95 -8.30
C ARG A 156 -2.80 3.71 -9.71
N SER A 157 -2.80 4.73 -10.57
CA SER A 157 -2.28 4.62 -11.95
C SER A 157 -0.78 4.33 -12.02
N TYR A 158 -0.03 4.63 -10.94
CA TYR A 158 1.40 4.35 -10.82
C TYR A 158 1.73 3.06 -10.04
N LEU A 159 0.71 2.36 -9.53
CA LEU A 159 0.92 1.11 -8.80
C LEU A 159 1.11 -0.07 -9.75
N PRO A 160 1.84 -1.12 -9.33
CA PRO A 160 1.99 -2.32 -10.12
C PRO A 160 0.66 -3.06 -10.31
N ARG A 161 0.46 -3.63 -11.50
CA ARG A 161 -0.68 -4.52 -11.79
C ARG A 161 -0.36 -5.94 -11.33
N LEU A 162 -0.64 -6.23 -10.05
CA LEU A 162 -0.27 -7.49 -9.40
C LEU A 162 -0.87 -8.75 -10.09
N THR A 163 -2.03 -8.65 -10.72
CA THR A 163 -2.60 -9.74 -11.52
C THR A 163 -1.76 -10.04 -12.77
N GLU A 164 -1.27 -9.02 -13.48
CA GLU A 164 -0.42 -9.18 -14.67
C GLU A 164 0.98 -9.71 -14.29
N LEU A 165 1.48 -9.29 -13.14
CA LEU A 165 2.70 -9.81 -12.51
C LEU A 165 2.52 -11.23 -11.94
N LYS A 166 1.35 -11.83 -12.11
CA LYS A 166 0.98 -13.16 -11.60
C LYS A 166 1.19 -13.31 -10.10
N ILE A 167 1.02 -12.25 -9.32
CA ILE A 167 1.11 -12.25 -7.85
C ILE A 167 -0.27 -12.47 -7.25
N GLU A 168 -1.26 -11.75 -7.76
CA GLU A 168 -2.68 -11.92 -7.42
C GLU A 168 -3.29 -13.09 -8.18
N ASN A 169 -4.33 -13.69 -7.59
CA ASN A 169 -5.16 -14.72 -8.22
C ASN A 169 -4.38 -15.94 -8.74
N GLN A 170 -3.25 -16.28 -8.09
CA GLN A 170 -2.48 -17.46 -8.43
C GLN A 170 -3.30 -18.75 -8.23
N PRO A 171 -3.12 -19.78 -9.09
CA PRO A 171 -3.76 -21.08 -8.89
C PRO A 171 -3.37 -21.73 -7.56
N LYS A 172 -2.10 -21.59 -7.17
CA LYS A 172 -1.57 -22.02 -5.86
C LYS A 172 -1.42 -20.77 -4.99
N LYS A 173 -2.38 -20.56 -4.07
CA LYS A 173 -2.40 -19.41 -3.15
C LYS A 173 -1.52 -19.67 -1.94
N ALA A 174 -0.94 -18.59 -1.39
CA ALA A 174 -0.30 -18.65 -0.09
C ALA A 174 -1.32 -18.97 1.01
N GLY A 175 -0.88 -19.64 2.06
CA GLY A 175 -1.61 -19.82 3.30
C GLY A 175 -1.31 -18.70 4.30
N ILE A 176 -2.15 -18.61 5.33
CA ILE A 176 -1.87 -17.76 6.51
C ILE A 176 -0.54 -18.16 7.15
N ASN A 177 -0.26 -19.47 7.24
CA ASN A 177 0.99 -19.96 7.84
C ASN A 177 2.23 -19.54 7.05
N ASP A 178 2.18 -19.56 5.71
CA ASP A 178 3.28 -19.11 4.86
C ASP A 178 3.62 -17.64 5.17
N ILE A 179 2.59 -16.79 5.33
CA ILE A 179 2.78 -15.38 5.71
C ILE A 179 3.37 -15.24 7.11
N LEU A 180 2.89 -16.02 8.08
CA LEU A 180 3.39 -16.00 9.46
C LEU A 180 4.85 -16.48 9.56
N GLU A 181 5.22 -17.50 8.78
CA GLU A 181 6.59 -18.00 8.70
C GLU A 181 7.54 -16.93 8.14
N GLU A 182 7.15 -16.26 7.06
CA GLU A 182 7.94 -15.14 6.51
C GLU A 182 8.10 -14.00 7.52
N TYR A 183 7.05 -13.61 8.25
CA TYR A 183 7.18 -12.59 9.28
C TYR A 183 8.10 -12.99 10.43
N ARG A 184 8.03 -14.24 10.87
CA ARG A 184 8.93 -14.76 11.91
C ARG A 184 10.38 -14.80 11.44
N ALA A 185 10.61 -15.12 10.17
CA ALA A 185 11.95 -15.04 9.58
C ALA A 185 12.47 -13.59 9.55
N LEU A 186 11.64 -12.63 9.12
CA LEU A 186 12.01 -11.21 9.10
C LEU A 186 12.36 -10.65 10.49
N ILE A 187 11.71 -11.13 11.55
CA ILE A 187 12.06 -10.77 12.94
C ILE A 187 13.50 -11.15 13.27
N GLY A 188 14.01 -12.26 12.73
CA GLY A 188 15.39 -12.71 12.96
C GLY A 188 16.46 -11.72 12.49
N GLY A 189 16.12 -10.80 11.58
CA GLY A 189 16.99 -9.72 11.13
C GLY A 189 16.61 -8.34 11.68
N ILE A 190 15.78 -8.24 12.71
CA ILE A 190 15.46 -6.93 13.31
C ILE A 190 16.58 -6.46 14.22
N ASN A 191 17.06 -5.24 14.00
CA ASN A 191 17.91 -4.51 14.94
C ASN A 191 17.47 -3.03 14.98
N GLU A 192 17.22 -2.48 16.16
CA GLU A 192 16.71 -1.11 16.35
C GLU A 192 15.47 -0.76 15.50
N ASN A 193 14.57 -1.74 15.30
CA ASN A 193 13.40 -1.69 14.39
C ASN A 193 13.69 -1.67 12.89
N PHE A 194 14.97 -1.71 12.49
CA PHE A 194 15.37 -1.89 11.11
C PHE A 194 15.31 -3.36 10.71
N VAL A 195 14.80 -3.65 9.51
CA VAL A 195 14.81 -5.00 8.95
C VAL A 195 16.07 -5.20 8.11
N TYR A 196 17.04 -5.94 8.64
CA TYR A 196 18.22 -6.38 7.92
C TYR A 196 17.90 -7.69 7.19
N PHE A 197 17.37 -7.56 5.97
CA PHE A 197 16.91 -8.70 5.17
C PHE A 197 17.99 -9.76 4.94
N ASN A 198 19.24 -9.34 4.72
CA ASN A 198 20.38 -10.24 4.55
C ASN A 198 20.68 -11.08 5.80
N GLN A 199 20.33 -10.60 6.99
CA GLN A 199 20.43 -11.38 8.23
C GLN A 199 19.19 -12.26 8.41
N ALA A 200 17.99 -11.73 8.13
CA ALA A 200 16.73 -12.46 8.27
C ALA A 200 16.60 -13.66 7.32
N LYS A 201 17.13 -13.53 6.10
CA LYS A 201 16.96 -14.47 4.99
C LYS A 201 18.30 -14.94 4.42
N GLU A 202 19.32 -15.04 5.27
CA GLU A 202 20.70 -15.39 4.87
C GLU A 202 20.75 -16.67 4.02
N SER A 203 20.05 -17.72 4.42
CA SER A 203 20.02 -19.00 3.69
C SER A 203 19.37 -18.93 2.31
N ASP A 204 18.46 -17.98 2.11
CA ASP A 204 17.66 -17.86 0.89
C ASP A 204 18.26 -16.80 -0.06
N LEU A 205 19.14 -15.94 0.47
CA LEU A 205 19.61 -14.73 -0.21
C LEU A 205 20.30 -15.03 -1.54
N ASP A 206 21.19 -16.03 -1.57
CA ASP A 206 21.91 -16.41 -2.79
C ASP A 206 20.96 -16.86 -3.90
N LYS A 207 19.98 -17.70 -3.54
CA LYS A 207 18.97 -18.20 -4.47
C LYS A 207 18.07 -17.08 -4.99
N ILE A 208 17.63 -16.19 -4.11
CA ILE A 208 16.81 -15.02 -4.48
C ILE A 208 17.60 -14.13 -5.46
N ASN A 209 18.86 -13.84 -5.14
CA ASN A 209 19.74 -13.02 -5.98
C ASN A 209 20.03 -13.65 -7.33
N GLU A 210 20.23 -14.98 -7.38
CA GLU A 210 20.41 -15.72 -8.63
C GLU A 210 19.16 -15.67 -9.51
N ASN A 211 17.97 -15.90 -8.93
CA ASN A 211 16.69 -15.84 -9.65
C ASN A 211 16.44 -14.43 -10.20
N ILE A 212 16.66 -13.39 -9.39
CA ILE A 212 16.50 -11.99 -9.82
C ILE A 212 17.51 -11.64 -10.92
N SER A 213 18.78 -12.00 -10.73
CA SER A 213 19.83 -11.70 -11.72
C SER A 213 19.57 -12.38 -13.05
N SER A 214 19.12 -13.64 -13.01
CA SER A 214 18.75 -14.41 -14.19
C SER A 214 17.56 -13.79 -14.90
N TYR A 215 16.51 -13.44 -14.16
CA TYR A 215 15.35 -12.75 -14.71
C TYR A 215 15.73 -11.44 -15.42
N VAL A 216 16.50 -10.57 -14.75
CA VAL A 216 16.89 -9.27 -15.31
C VAL A 216 17.71 -9.43 -16.58
N LYS A 217 18.73 -10.30 -16.58
CA LYS A 217 19.56 -10.54 -17.78
C LYS A 217 18.77 -11.13 -18.95
N GLN A 218 17.78 -11.97 -18.68
CA GLN A 218 16.95 -12.59 -19.72
C GLN A 218 15.93 -11.63 -20.33
N ASN A 219 15.37 -10.71 -19.53
CA ASN A 219 14.26 -9.85 -19.95
C ASN A 219 14.70 -8.46 -20.42
N TYR A 220 15.91 -8.00 -20.04
CA TYR A 220 16.43 -6.69 -20.42
C TYR A 220 17.75 -6.80 -21.18
N SER A 221 17.66 -6.87 -22.51
CA SER A 221 18.81 -7.13 -23.40
C SER A 221 19.90 -6.04 -23.38
N ASN A 222 19.57 -4.83 -22.94
CA ASN A 222 20.49 -3.70 -22.81
C ASN A 222 21.27 -3.71 -21.49
N VAL A 223 20.94 -4.61 -20.55
CA VAL A 223 21.68 -4.79 -19.30
C VAL A 223 22.95 -5.59 -19.56
N ASP A 224 24.09 -5.03 -19.14
CA ASP A 224 25.41 -5.69 -19.17
C ASP A 224 25.54 -6.64 -17.98
N PHE A 225 25.36 -6.11 -16.76
CA PHE A 225 25.30 -6.93 -15.55
C PHE A 225 24.49 -6.27 -14.43
N VAL A 226 24.07 -7.11 -13.48
CA VAL A 226 23.44 -6.70 -12.23
C VAL A 226 24.52 -6.34 -11.22
N MET A 227 24.49 -5.11 -10.73
CA MET A 227 25.48 -4.56 -9.81
C MET A 227 25.13 -4.88 -8.35
N ASN A 228 23.87 -4.68 -8.00
CA ASN A 228 23.38 -4.85 -6.64
C ASN A 228 21.88 -5.18 -6.64
N ILE A 229 21.44 -5.91 -5.61
CA ILE A 229 20.03 -6.23 -5.36
C ILE A 229 19.75 -5.85 -3.92
N VAL A 230 18.86 -4.88 -3.71
CA VAL A 230 18.53 -4.35 -2.40
C VAL A 230 17.09 -4.70 -2.07
N PHE A 231 16.88 -5.32 -0.91
CA PHE A 231 15.54 -5.53 -0.37
C PHE A 231 14.85 -4.18 -0.19
N ASP A 232 13.68 -4.04 -0.83
CA ASP A 232 12.85 -2.86 -0.68
C ASP A 232 11.75 -3.12 0.33
N SER A 233 10.81 -4.03 0.02
CA SER A 233 9.65 -4.23 0.87
C SER A 233 9.14 -5.67 0.84
N TYR A 234 8.38 -6.05 1.88
CA TYR A 234 7.56 -7.24 1.93
C TYR A 234 6.09 -6.84 2.05
N HIS A 235 5.25 -7.41 1.19
CA HIS A 235 3.83 -7.12 1.11
C HIS A 235 3.00 -8.36 1.34
N THR A 236 1.88 -8.21 2.05
CA THR A 236 0.89 -9.29 2.21
C THR A 236 -0.53 -8.77 2.03
N PHE A 237 -1.37 -9.64 1.49
CA PHE A 237 -2.79 -9.42 1.34
C PHE A 237 -3.52 -10.70 1.75
N ILE A 238 -4.48 -10.57 2.67
CA ILE A 238 -5.31 -11.67 3.13
C ILE A 238 -6.77 -11.26 3.02
N SER A 239 -7.56 -12.01 2.28
CA SER A 239 -9.01 -11.82 2.14
C SER A 239 -9.76 -13.14 2.20
N ALA A 240 -11.09 -13.09 2.10
CA ALA A 240 -11.93 -14.26 1.94
C ALA A 240 -11.70 -15.02 0.62
N TYR A 241 -11.21 -14.33 -0.42
CA TYR A 241 -11.17 -14.84 -1.79
C TYR A 241 -9.75 -15.10 -2.30
N ASP A 242 -8.80 -14.31 -1.83
CA ASP A 242 -7.41 -14.37 -2.26
C ASP A 242 -6.43 -14.12 -1.12
N ILE A 243 -5.28 -14.78 -1.20
CA ILE A 243 -4.18 -14.66 -0.25
C ILE A 243 -2.90 -14.69 -1.06
N TYR A 244 -2.12 -13.62 -0.96
CA TYR A 244 -0.83 -13.53 -1.63
C TYR A 244 0.14 -12.70 -0.81
N HIS A 245 1.42 -12.92 -1.11
CA HIS A 245 2.53 -12.18 -0.53
C HIS A 245 3.68 -12.14 -1.53
N TYR A 246 4.52 -11.12 -1.41
CA TYR A 246 5.67 -10.94 -2.27
C TYR A 246 6.67 -9.97 -1.65
N TYR A 247 7.92 -10.13 -2.05
CA TYR A 247 8.99 -9.18 -1.82
C TYR A 247 9.14 -8.27 -3.04
N THR A 248 9.50 -7.01 -2.80
CA THR A 248 10.04 -6.11 -3.81
C THR A 248 11.52 -5.91 -3.55
N PHE A 249 12.30 -5.81 -4.63
CA PHE A 249 13.71 -5.47 -4.58
C PHE A 249 13.99 -4.35 -5.58
N ILE A 250 14.88 -3.43 -5.21
CA ILE A 250 15.48 -2.49 -6.16
C ILE A 250 16.77 -3.12 -6.68
N VAL A 251 16.80 -3.38 -7.99
CA VAL A 251 17.95 -3.93 -8.69
C VAL A 251 18.71 -2.80 -9.37
N GLN A 252 19.96 -2.63 -8.99
CA GLN A 252 20.88 -1.72 -9.65
C GLN A 252 21.56 -2.45 -10.81
N VAL A 253 21.44 -1.92 -12.02
CA VAL A 253 21.99 -2.51 -13.23
C VAL A 253 22.95 -1.56 -13.93
N LYS A 254 23.97 -2.13 -14.58
CA LYS A 254 24.81 -1.42 -15.55
C LYS A 254 24.34 -1.75 -16.95
N LEU A 255 24.21 -0.73 -17.79
CA LEU A 255 23.84 -0.91 -19.20
C LEU A 255 25.09 -1.01 -20.08
N GLN A 256 24.94 -1.69 -21.22
CA GLN A 256 25.99 -1.78 -22.24
C GLN A 256 26.39 -0.37 -22.70
N GLY A 257 27.69 -0.07 -22.65
CA GLY A 257 28.22 1.24 -23.08
C GLY A 257 27.88 2.42 -22.16
N SER A 258 27.24 2.20 -21.02
CA SER A 258 26.94 3.25 -20.03
C SER A 258 27.80 3.13 -18.79
N SER A 259 28.19 4.27 -18.23
CA SER A 259 28.83 4.38 -16.91
C SER A 259 27.83 4.62 -15.77
N THR A 260 26.60 5.02 -16.09
CA THR A 260 25.58 5.40 -15.10
C THR A 260 24.71 4.19 -14.74
N PRO A 261 24.56 3.87 -13.44
CA PRO A 261 23.67 2.81 -13.02
C PRO A 261 22.20 3.19 -13.23
N ASN A 262 21.39 2.18 -13.50
CA ASN A 262 19.94 2.28 -13.63
C ASN A 262 19.26 1.37 -12.61
N PHE A 263 17.97 1.61 -12.35
CA PHE A 263 17.24 0.89 -11.30
C PHE A 263 15.97 0.26 -11.85
N ILE A 264 15.72 -0.98 -11.43
CA ILE A 264 14.54 -1.76 -11.78
C ILE A 264 13.92 -2.27 -10.48
N GLU A 265 12.64 -2.00 -10.25
CA GLU A 265 11.90 -2.69 -9.20
C GLU A 265 11.51 -4.08 -9.70
N VAL A 266 11.84 -5.11 -8.93
CA VAL A 266 11.47 -6.50 -9.23
C VAL A 266 10.63 -7.07 -8.09
N PHE A 267 9.69 -7.93 -8.44
CA PHE A 267 8.80 -8.62 -7.55
C PHE A 267 9.24 -10.08 -7.45
N TYR A 268 9.39 -10.59 -6.24
CA TYR A 268 9.70 -11.98 -5.96
C TYR A 268 8.59 -12.59 -5.11
N ASN A 269 7.96 -13.65 -5.59
CA ASN A 269 6.94 -14.36 -4.83
C ASN A 269 7.58 -15.53 -4.06
N PRO A 270 7.65 -15.51 -2.72
CA PRO A 270 8.35 -16.56 -1.96
C PRO A 270 7.65 -17.93 -2.00
N SER A 271 6.34 -18.00 -2.27
CA SER A 271 5.62 -19.27 -2.39
C SER A 271 5.88 -20.02 -3.70
N THR A 272 6.25 -19.30 -4.76
CA THR A 272 6.41 -19.83 -6.13
C THR A 272 7.80 -19.60 -6.71
N GLU A 273 8.61 -18.76 -6.06
CA GLU A 273 9.95 -18.31 -6.45
C GLU A 273 10.00 -17.56 -7.79
N ILE A 274 8.83 -17.18 -8.31
CA ILE A 274 8.70 -16.44 -9.55
C ILE A 274 9.20 -15.01 -9.34
N VAL A 275 10.03 -14.55 -10.26
CA VAL A 275 10.46 -13.15 -10.38
C VAL A 275 9.76 -12.50 -11.57
N ASN A 276 9.22 -11.30 -11.37
CA ASN A 276 8.64 -10.47 -12.43
C ASN A 276 8.97 -8.98 -12.21
N SER A 277 8.79 -8.17 -13.25
CA SER A 277 8.83 -6.72 -13.19
C SER A 277 7.92 -6.16 -14.28
N ASP A 278 7.35 -4.99 -14.01
CA ASP A 278 6.56 -4.19 -14.95
C ASP A 278 7.32 -2.95 -15.44
N PHE A 279 8.62 -2.85 -15.12
CA PHE A 279 9.48 -1.79 -15.63
C PHE A 279 9.86 -2.08 -17.09
N VAL A 280 9.84 -1.03 -17.90
CA VAL A 280 10.24 -1.06 -19.31
C VAL A 280 11.35 -0.05 -19.58
N TRP A 281 12.23 -0.36 -20.53
CA TRP A 281 13.30 0.55 -20.95
C TRP A 281 12.76 1.63 -21.89
N SER A 282 13.05 2.91 -21.60
CA SER A 282 12.87 4.00 -22.55
C SER A 282 14.20 4.39 -23.17
N SER A 283 14.38 4.16 -24.48
CA SER A 283 15.53 4.70 -25.21
C SER A 283 15.52 6.23 -25.29
N GLN A 284 14.35 6.87 -25.22
CA GLN A 284 14.22 8.32 -25.27
C GLN A 284 14.60 8.99 -23.94
N ARG A 285 14.22 8.37 -22.82
CA ARG A 285 14.52 8.89 -21.47
C ARG A 285 15.82 8.33 -20.90
N GLU A 286 16.42 7.36 -21.59
CA GLU A 286 17.59 6.59 -21.15
C GLU A 286 17.45 6.03 -19.72
N THR A 287 16.24 5.60 -19.36
CA THR A 287 15.94 5.02 -18.04
C THR A 287 14.86 3.95 -18.14
N PHE A 288 14.85 3.04 -17.16
CA PHE A 288 13.67 2.22 -16.89
C PHE A 288 12.58 3.05 -16.22
N TYR A 289 11.33 2.71 -16.49
CA TYR A 289 10.16 3.30 -15.85
C TYR A 289 9.01 2.28 -15.84
N ARG A 290 8.09 2.44 -14.89
CA ARG A 290 6.78 1.78 -14.91
C ARG A 290 5.82 2.60 -15.77
N PRO A 291 5.22 2.04 -16.83
CA PRO A 291 4.15 2.70 -17.58
C PRO A 291 2.96 3.02 -16.66
N SER A 292 2.31 4.17 -16.88
CA SER A 292 1.04 4.43 -16.18
C SER A 292 0.00 3.42 -16.65
N GLN A 293 -0.88 2.99 -15.75
CA GLN A 293 -1.99 2.12 -16.13
C GLN A 293 -2.97 2.75 -17.13
N ASN A 294 -2.87 4.06 -17.36
CA ASN A 294 -3.71 4.80 -18.31
C ASN A 294 -3.01 5.08 -19.66
N ASP A 295 -1.72 4.73 -19.79
CA ASP A 295 -0.94 4.83 -21.03
C ASP A 295 -1.07 3.55 -21.88
#